data_AF-A0A7C0X5T9-F1
#
_entry.id   AF-A0A7C0X5T9-F1
#
_cell.length_a   1.000
_cell.length_b   1.000
_cell.length_c   1.000
_cell.angle_alpha   90.00
_cell.angle_beta   90.00
_cell.angle_gamma   90.00
#
_symmetry.space_group_name_H-M   'P 1'
#
loop_
_entity.id
_entity.type
_entity.pdbx_description
1 polymer ?
#
loop_
_entity_poly.entity_id
_entity_poly.type
_entity_poly.pdbx_seq_one_letter_code
_entity_poly.pdbx_strand_id
1 'polypeptide(L)'
;MFRLENFLVLNRYMHYLLGAEDFESLKALLRPLPEGPDGSGQSHFFGRLATQPELRIPHERLEQYDRRVMEYEARLRRARRDFQGFRYFQYLAL
;
A
#
# COMPACT_ATOMS: atom_id res chain seq x y z
N MET A 1 19.76 -10.51 19.12
CA MET A 1 18.37 -10.98 19.03
C MET A 1 17.99 -11.02 17.56
N PHE A 2 17.62 -12.19 17.04
CA PHE A 2 17.27 -12.37 15.62
C PHE A 2 15.99 -11.60 15.28
N ARG A 3 15.99 -10.83 14.20
CA ARG A 3 14.78 -10.24 13.62
C ARG A 3 14.59 -10.78 12.21
N LEU A 4 13.43 -11.38 11.96
CA LEU A 4 13.11 -12.01 10.68
C LEU A 4 13.16 -11.00 9.52
N GLU A 5 12.72 -9.76 9.77
CA GLU A 5 12.73 -8.65 8.81
C GLU A 5 14.10 -8.39 8.17
N ASN A 6 15.20 -8.69 8.87
CA ASN A 6 16.56 -8.51 8.36
C ASN A 6 16.94 -9.53 7.27
N PHE A 7 16.19 -10.63 7.15
CA PHE A 7 16.42 -11.72 6.20
C PHE A 7 15.38 -11.77 5.08
N LEU A 8 14.32 -10.96 5.17
CA LEU A 8 13.30 -10.85 4.14
C LEU A 8 13.75 -9.88 3.03
N VAL A 9 14.67 -10.33 2.19
CA VAL A 9 15.26 -9.51 1.09
C VAL A 9 14.18 -8.89 0.20
N LEU A 10 13.11 -9.66 -0.10
CA LEU A 10 11.99 -9.17 -0.90
C LEU A 10 11.23 -8.03 -0.21
N ASN A 11 10.99 -8.16 1.10
CA ASN A 11 10.29 -7.12 1.85
C ASN A 11 11.10 -5.82 1.91
N ARG A 12 12.43 -5.92 2.13
CA ARG A 12 13.33 -4.75 2.06
C ARG A 12 13.34 -4.12 0.67
N TYR A 13 13.32 -4.93 -0.39
CA TYR A 13 13.22 -4.44 -1.76
C TYR A 13 11.90 -3.68 -2.01
N MET A 14 10.76 -4.17 -1.51
CA MET A 14 9.48 -3.48 -1.64
C MET A 14 9.48 -2.11 -0.95
N HIS A 15 10.04 -2.00 0.25
CA HIS A 15 10.14 -0.69 0.92
C HIS A 15 11.05 0.27 0.16
N TYR A 16 12.19 -0.23 -0.33
CA TYR A 16 13.12 0.52 -1.16
C TYR A 16 12.46 1.07 -2.43
N LEU A 17 11.57 0.29 -3.06
CA LEU A 17 10.79 0.71 -4.22
C LEU A 17 9.81 1.86 -3.89
N LEU A 18 9.23 1.83 -2.69
CA LEU A 18 8.27 2.83 -2.20
C LEU A 18 8.93 4.07 -1.57
N GLY A 19 10.26 4.16 -1.60
CA GLY A 19 10.99 5.28 -1.00
C GLY A 19 10.96 5.27 0.53
N ALA A 20 10.81 4.10 1.15
CA ALA A 20 10.92 3.90 2.59
C ALA A 20 12.21 3.16 2.94
N GLU A 21 12.80 3.50 4.09
CA GLU A 21 14.03 2.87 4.59
C GLU A 21 13.75 1.44 5.09
N ASP A 22 12.62 1.27 5.75
CA ASP A 22 12.21 0.02 6.39
C ASP A 22 10.67 -0.07 6.51
N PHE A 23 10.20 -1.12 7.18
CA PHE A 23 8.76 -1.32 7.36
C PHE A 23 8.13 -0.30 8.30
N GLU A 24 8.85 0.11 9.34
CA GLU A 24 8.32 0.98 10.38
C GLU A 24 8.17 2.42 9.87
N SER A 25 9.09 2.89 9.03
CA SER A 25 8.96 4.15 8.29
C SER A 25 7.76 4.13 7.34
N LEU A 26 7.55 3.04 6.60
CA LEU A 26 6.38 2.88 5.73
C LEU A 26 5.06 2.84 6.53
N LYS A 27 5.02 2.15 7.67
CA LYS A 27 3.86 2.16 8.57
C LYS A 27 3.58 3.55 9.11
N ALA A 28 4.60 4.23 9.62
CA ALA A 28 4.47 5.56 10.21
C ALA A 28 3.93 6.57 9.17
N LEU A 29 4.37 6.43 7.91
CA LEU A 29 3.90 7.21 6.78
C LEU A 29 2.39 7.02 6.51
N LEU A 30 1.92 5.78 6.53
CA LEU A 30 0.59 5.42 6.02
C LEU A 30 -0.48 5.30 7.12
N ARG A 31 -0.11 4.95 8.35
CA ARG A 31 -1.03 4.79 9.50
C ARG A 31 -1.95 5.99 9.76
N PRO A 32 -1.51 7.25 9.59
CA PRO A 32 -2.39 8.40 9.83
C PRO A 32 -3.47 8.58 8.76
N LEU A 33 -3.37 7.89 7.63
CA LEU A 33 -4.25 8.08 6.49
C LEU A 33 -5.50 7.19 6.61
N PRO A 34 -6.65 7.65 6.11
CA PRO A 34 -7.84 6.82 6.05
C PRO A 34 -7.65 5.62 5.12
N GLU A 35 -8.27 4.49 5.47
CA GLU A 35 -8.32 3.31 4.60
C GLU A 35 -9.40 3.48 3.52
N GLY A 36 -9.14 2.91 2.34
CA GLY A 36 -10.07 2.94 1.21
C GLY A 36 -9.82 4.08 0.22
N PRO A 37 -10.75 4.25 -0.74
CA PRO A 37 -10.59 5.19 -1.84
C PRO A 37 -10.90 6.64 -1.43
N ASP A 38 -10.18 7.57 -2.04
CA ASP A 38 -10.46 9.00 -2.03
C ASP A 38 -11.53 9.37 -3.08
N GLY A 39 -11.75 10.68 -3.27
CA GLY A 39 -12.73 11.19 -4.25
C GLY A 39 -12.43 10.86 -5.71
N SER A 40 -11.22 10.41 -6.05
CA SER A 40 -10.81 9.97 -7.39
C SER A 40 -10.96 8.46 -7.61
N GLY A 41 -11.26 7.69 -6.56
CA GLY A 41 -11.32 6.23 -6.60
C GLY A 41 -9.97 5.53 -6.43
N GLN A 42 -8.89 6.30 -6.27
CA GLN A 42 -7.57 5.81 -5.83
C GLN A 42 -7.51 5.77 -4.30
N SER A 43 -6.65 4.96 -3.71
CA SER A 43 -6.50 4.94 -2.26
C SER A 43 -5.81 6.19 -1.72
N HIS A 44 -6.12 6.54 -0.47
CA HIS A 44 -5.36 7.59 0.22
C HIS A 44 -3.87 7.25 0.38
N PHE A 45 -3.51 5.96 0.39
CA PHE A 45 -2.09 5.56 0.49
C PHE A 45 -1.38 5.81 -0.85
N PHE A 46 -2.04 5.59 -1.99
CA PHE A 46 -1.49 5.97 -3.30
C PHE A 46 -1.12 7.45 -3.32
N GLY A 47 -2.05 8.33 -2.93
CA GLY A 47 -1.79 9.78 -2.90
C GLY A 47 -0.56 10.14 -2.04
N ARG A 48 -0.35 9.44 -0.92
CA ARG A 48 0.84 9.66 -0.09
C ARG A 48 2.12 9.04 -0.66
N LEU A 49 2.04 7.84 -1.23
CA LEU A 49 3.20 7.13 -1.80
C LEU A 49 3.69 7.80 -3.08
N ALA A 50 2.78 8.29 -3.92
CA ALA A 50 3.09 8.99 -5.17
C ALA A 50 3.89 10.30 -4.94
N THR A 51 3.83 10.85 -3.73
CA THR A 51 4.56 12.06 -3.33
C THR A 51 5.88 11.78 -2.59
N GLN A 52 6.27 10.52 -2.46
CA GLN A 52 7.53 10.17 -1.78
C GLN A 52 8.74 10.62 -2.61
N PRO A 53 9.70 11.35 -2.01
CA PRO A 53 10.84 11.91 -2.74
C PRO A 53 11.75 10.82 -3.31
N GLU A 54 11.83 9.67 -2.63
CA GLU A 54 12.67 8.53 -3.02
C GLU A 54 11.86 7.41 -3.68
N LEU A 55 10.71 7.72 -4.30
CA LEU A 55 9.91 6.72 -5.01
C LEU A 55 10.70 6.18 -6.21
N ARG A 56 10.91 4.86 -6.26
CA ARG A 56 11.73 4.20 -7.31
C ARG A 56 10.92 3.37 -8.29
N ILE A 57 9.61 3.40 -8.16
CA ILE A 57 8.68 2.81 -9.12
C ILE A 57 8.07 3.92 -9.98
N PRO A 58 7.85 3.66 -11.29
CA PRO A 58 7.14 4.62 -12.13
C PRO A 58 5.76 4.92 -11.56
N HIS A 59 5.41 6.21 -11.51
CA HIS A 59 4.12 6.69 -11.02
C HIS A 59 2.94 5.92 -11.64
N GLU A 60 2.93 5.77 -12.95
CA GLU A 60 1.90 5.06 -13.71
C GLU A 60 1.72 3.60 -13.27
N ARG A 61 2.82 2.93 -12.89
CA ARG A 61 2.77 1.55 -12.39
C ARG A 61 2.16 1.49 -11.00
N LEU A 62 2.53 2.43 -10.13
CA LEU A 62 1.95 2.55 -8.80
C LEU A 62 0.46 2.88 -8.87
N GLU A 63 0.07 3.81 -9.75
CA GLU A 63 -1.32 4.18 -10.00
C GLU A 63 -2.13 2.99 -10.54
N GLN A 64 -1.58 2.24 -11.50
CA GLN A 64 -2.24 1.06 -12.05
C GLN A 64 -2.41 -0.03 -11.00
N TYR A 65 -1.40 -0.23 -10.16
CA TYR A 65 -1.47 -1.20 -9.07
C TYR A 65 -2.59 -0.83 -8.08
N ASP A 66 -2.61 0.41 -7.62
CA ASP A 66 -3.62 0.89 -6.67
C ASP A 66 -5.03 0.79 -7.24
N ARG A 67 -5.24 1.22 -8.50
CA ARG A 67 -6.53 1.10 -9.17
C ARG A 67 -7.04 -0.33 -9.21
N ARG A 68 -6.16 -1.30 -9.51
CA ARG A 68 -6.54 -2.73 -9.53
C ARG A 68 -6.93 -3.23 -8.15
N VAL A 69 -6.23 -2.79 -7.10
CA VAL A 69 -6.59 -3.12 -5.72
C VAL A 69 -7.95 -2.55 -5.37
N MET A 70 -8.20 -1.27 -5.63
CA MET A 70 -9.47 -0.62 -5.31
C MET A 70 -10.65 -1.24 -6.07
N GLU A 71 -10.45 -1.58 -7.36
CA GLU A 71 -11.44 -2.31 -8.15
C GLU A 71 -11.74 -3.69 -7.55
N TYR A 72 -10.71 -4.42 -7.14
CA TYR A 72 -10.87 -5.74 -6.53
C TYR A 72 -11.57 -5.66 -5.18
N GLU A 73 -11.21 -4.69 -4.35
CA GLU A 73 -11.85 -4.43 -3.07
C GLU A 73 -13.33 -4.08 -3.25
N ALA A 74 -13.66 -3.23 -4.22
CA ALA A 74 -15.04 -2.90 -4.56
C ALA A 74 -15.83 -4.14 -5.01
N ARG A 75 -15.23 -5.04 -5.81
CA ARG A 75 -15.84 -6.32 -6.18
C ARG A 75 -16.10 -7.19 -4.96
N LEU A 76 -15.16 -7.26 -4.02
CA LEU A 76 -15.32 -8.02 -2.78
C LEU A 76 -16.44 -7.46 -1.90
N ARG A 77 -16.51 -6.14 -1.72
CA ARG A 77 -17.59 -5.48 -0.95
C ARG A 77 -18.98 -5.78 -1.53
N ARG A 78 -19.09 -5.81 -2.86
CA ARG A 78 -20.35 -6.17 -3.54
C ARG A 78 -20.71 -7.65 -3.36
N ALA A 79 -19.72 -8.53 -3.37
CA ALA A 79 -19.93 -9.97 -3.30
C ALA A 79 -20.12 -10.51 -1.87
N ARG A 80 -19.64 -9.79 -0.85
CA ARG A 80 -19.57 -10.27 0.54
C ARG A 80 -20.17 -9.23 1.49
N ARG A 81 -21.27 -9.60 2.17
CA ARG A 81 -21.96 -8.71 3.13
C ARG A 81 -21.10 -8.23 4.29
N ASP A 82 -20.15 -9.04 4.76
CA ASP A 82 -19.34 -8.73 5.95
C ASP A 82 -17.95 -8.17 5.61
N PHE A 83 -17.65 -7.94 4.33
CA PHE A 83 -16.36 -7.38 3.93
C PHE A 83 -16.40 -5.85 3.97
N GLN A 84 -15.74 -5.28 4.97
CA GLN A 84 -15.68 -3.82 5.18
C GLN A 84 -14.56 -3.14 4.38
N GLY A 85 -13.65 -3.93 3.79
CA GLY A 85 -12.47 -3.45 3.11
C GLY A 85 -11.19 -4.10 3.61
N PHE A 86 -10.10 -3.87 2.89
CA PHE A 86 -8.77 -4.29 3.32
C PHE A 86 -8.29 -3.38 4.45
N ARG A 87 -7.66 -3.97 5.47
CA ARG A 87 -7.12 -3.23 6.63
C ARG A 87 -5.62 -3.36 6.75
N TYR A 88 -4.98 -2.49 7.51
CA TYR A 88 -3.59 -2.65 7.96
C TYR A 88 -2.60 -2.95 6.84
N PHE A 89 -2.67 -2.21 5.73
CA PHE A 89 -1.77 -2.37 4.58
C PHE A 89 -1.86 -3.73 3.88
N GLN A 90 -2.92 -4.52 4.12
CA GLN A 90 -3.10 -5.84 3.51
C GLN A 90 -2.97 -5.82 1.99
N TYR A 91 -3.35 -4.71 1.35
CA TYR A 91 -3.22 -4.60 -0.09
C TYR A 91 -1.81 -4.30 -0.58
N LEU A 92 -0.87 -3.83 0.24
CA LEU A 92 0.55 -3.72 -0.13
C LEU A 92 1.28 -5.07 -0.08
N ALA A 93 0.64 -6.11 0.47
CA ALA A 93 1.14 -7.47 0.53
C ALA A 93 0.59 -8.39 -0.57
N LEU A 94 -0.31 -7.87 -1.42
CA LEU A 94 -0.88 -8.55 -2.60
C LEU A 94 -0.03 -8.30 -3.84
#